data_AF-A0A3N1VFL7-F1
#
_entry.id   AF-A0A3N1VFL7-F1
#
_cell.length_a   1.000
_cell.length_b   1.000
_cell.length_c   1.000
_cell.angle_alpha   90.00
_cell.angle_beta   90.00
_cell.angle_gamma   90.00
#
_symmetry.space_group_name_H-M   'P 1'
#
loop_
_entity.id
_entity.type
_entity.pdbx_description
1 polymer ?
#
loop_
_entity_poly.entity_id
_entity_poly.type
_entity_poly.pdbx_seq_one_letter_code
_entity_poly.pdbx_strand_id
1 'polypeptide(L)'
;MDGAFDKLLPILREGVDVMKMVIFKHLKEYVRQSRPMMPPDEALRLTGAAVNELFGHMPAEEPHLSFALRHADCIQRLLEEIPVNLSPLKVPITDALRMQCLCDRLEGKDSMNVLKQAQRLGILVLEREVPLPASFMSLVRSWGVASGILTASTPASTQNLQKS
;
A
#
# COMPACT_ATOMS: atom_id res chain seq x y z
N MET A 1 -23.20 -12.43 15.12
CA MET A 1 -22.14 -11.54 14.59
C MET A 1 -22.26 -11.56 13.08
N ASP A 2 -22.30 -10.38 12.47
CA ASP A 2 -22.75 -10.13 11.09
C ASP A 2 -21.87 -10.79 10.02
N GLY A 3 -22.37 -11.85 9.38
CA GLY A 3 -21.68 -12.55 8.28
C GLY A 3 -21.45 -11.71 7.00
N ALA A 4 -21.83 -10.43 7.00
CA ALA A 4 -21.47 -9.47 5.97
C ALA A 4 -20.02 -8.95 6.13
N PHE A 5 -19.54 -8.78 7.37
CA PHE A 5 -18.16 -8.34 7.63
C PHE A 5 -17.15 -9.44 7.34
N ASP A 6 -17.51 -10.71 7.62
CA ASP A 6 -16.66 -11.87 7.32
C ASP A 6 -16.35 -12.01 5.81
N LYS A 7 -17.28 -11.56 4.95
CA LYS A 7 -17.07 -11.56 3.49
C LYS A 7 -16.32 -10.31 3.01
N LEU A 8 -16.49 -9.19 3.70
CA LEU A 8 -15.90 -7.91 3.29
C LEU A 8 -14.42 -7.80 3.69
N LEU A 9 -14.05 -8.34 4.85
CA LEU A 9 -12.71 -8.23 5.40
C LEU A 9 -11.62 -8.79 4.45
N PRO A 10 -11.76 -9.98 3.84
CA PRO A 10 -10.79 -10.48 2.86
C PRO A 10 -10.66 -9.55 1.63
N ILE A 11 -11.77 -9.01 1.14
CA ILE A 11 -11.78 -8.08 -0.01
C ILE A 11 -11.00 -6.81 0.31
N LEU A 12 -11.16 -6.27 1.52
CA LEU A 12 -10.43 -5.10 1.97
C LEU A 12 -8.93 -5.38 2.13
N ARG A 13 -8.57 -6.58 2.61
CA ARG A 13 -7.16 -7.03 2.69
C ARG A 13 -6.52 -7.11 1.32
N GLU A 14 -7.18 -7.74 0.36
CA GLU A 14 -6.73 -7.75 -1.03
C GLU A 14 -6.55 -6.34 -1.58
N GLY A 15 -7.46 -5.42 -1.25
CA GLY A 15 -7.33 -4.01 -1.62
C GLY A 15 -6.08 -3.35 -1.04
N VAL A 16 -5.76 -3.62 0.23
CA VAL A 16 -4.51 -3.16 0.86
C VAL A 16 -3.29 -3.74 0.16
N ASP A 17 -3.30 -5.03 -0.21
CA ASP A 17 -2.17 -5.67 -0.89
C ASP A 17 -1.95 -5.12 -2.31
N VAL A 18 -3.02 -4.85 -3.05
CA VAL A 18 -2.94 -4.13 -4.33
C VAL A 18 -2.28 -2.75 -4.13
N MET A 19 -2.64 -2.02 -3.07
CA MET A 19 -2.01 -0.74 -2.78
C MET A 19 -0.53 -0.87 -2.41
N LYS A 20 -0.12 -1.90 -1.67
CA LYS A 20 1.30 -2.19 -1.42
C LYS A 20 2.06 -2.39 -2.74
N MET A 21 1.47 -3.10 -3.70
CA MET A 21 2.06 -3.28 -5.03
C MET A 21 2.16 -1.96 -5.82
N VAL A 22 1.14 -1.10 -5.74
CA VAL A 22 1.16 0.25 -6.35
C VAL A 22 2.32 1.06 -5.76
N ILE A 23 2.38 1.14 -4.43
CA ILE A 23 3.43 1.89 -3.71
C ILE A 23 4.81 1.35 -4.06
N PHE A 24 4.98 0.03 -4.06
CA PHE A 24 6.21 -0.62 -4.47
C PHE A 24 6.65 -0.20 -5.88
N LYS A 25 5.72 -0.19 -6.85
CA LYS A 25 6.04 0.19 -8.23
C LYS A 25 6.57 1.62 -8.33
N HIS A 26 5.88 2.58 -7.70
CA HIS A 26 6.30 3.98 -7.70
C HIS A 26 7.61 4.20 -6.93
N LEU A 27 7.75 3.57 -5.76
CA LEU A 27 8.95 3.68 -4.95
C LEU A 27 10.16 3.05 -5.64
N LYS A 28 10.00 1.91 -6.31
CA LYS A 28 11.07 1.27 -7.11
C LYS A 28 11.57 2.19 -8.21
N GLU A 29 10.66 2.83 -8.93
CA GLU A 29 11.02 3.76 -9.99
C GLU A 29 11.80 4.96 -9.43
N TYR A 30 11.32 5.52 -8.32
CA TYR A 30 12.02 6.60 -7.64
C TYR A 30 13.40 6.18 -7.12
N VAL A 31 13.56 5.00 -6.52
CA VAL A 31 14.87 4.48 -6.08
C VAL A 31 15.81 4.34 -7.27
N ARG A 32 15.33 3.79 -8.40
CA ARG A 32 16.13 3.63 -9.63
C ARG A 32 16.62 4.99 -10.17
N GLN A 33 15.77 6.01 -10.13
CA GLN A 33 16.09 7.35 -10.61
C GLN A 33 17.02 8.12 -9.65
N SER A 34 16.74 8.07 -8.35
CA SER A 34 17.48 8.79 -7.32
C SER A 34 18.83 8.14 -6.96
N ARG A 35 18.98 6.84 -7.22
CA ARG A 35 20.17 6.05 -6.88
C ARG A 35 20.65 5.23 -8.10
N PRO A 36 21.07 5.87 -9.20
CA PRO A 36 21.37 5.18 -10.46
C PRO A 36 22.57 4.23 -10.38
N MET A 37 23.45 4.40 -9.39
CA MET A 37 24.62 3.53 -9.16
C MET A 37 24.29 2.31 -8.29
N MET A 38 23.08 2.23 -7.71
CA MET A 38 22.67 1.09 -6.90
C MET A 38 22.39 -0.12 -7.80
N PRO A 39 22.91 -1.33 -7.47
CA PRO A 39 22.60 -2.53 -8.22
C PRO A 39 21.08 -2.80 -8.28
N PRO A 40 20.54 -3.27 -9.42
CA PRO A 40 19.10 -3.48 -9.58
C PRO A 40 18.47 -4.38 -8.50
N ASP A 41 19.15 -5.46 -8.11
CA ASP A 41 18.65 -6.39 -7.09
C ASP A 41 18.65 -5.77 -5.68
N GLU A 42 19.59 -4.87 -5.40
CA GLU A 42 19.64 -4.14 -4.13
C GLU A 42 18.54 -3.08 -4.08
N ALA A 43 18.32 -2.35 -5.17
CA ALA A 43 17.21 -1.41 -5.31
C ALA A 43 15.85 -2.10 -5.11
N LEU A 44 15.69 -3.30 -5.67
CA LEU A 44 14.49 -4.12 -5.51
C LEU A 44 14.28 -4.53 -4.04
N ARG A 45 15.33 -5.03 -3.37
CA ARG A 45 15.28 -5.43 -1.95
C ARG A 45 15.02 -4.25 -1.02
N LEU A 46 15.68 -3.11 -1.24
CA LEU A 46 15.45 -1.88 -0.50
C LEU A 46 14.00 -1.41 -0.63
N THR A 47 13.46 -1.41 -1.85
CA THR A 47 12.06 -1.04 -2.09
C THR A 47 11.10 -1.97 -1.34
N GLY A 48 11.32 -3.28 -1.40
CA GLY A 48 10.48 -4.26 -0.71
C GLY A 48 10.54 -4.10 0.80
N ALA A 49 11.74 -3.92 1.35
CA ALA A 49 11.94 -3.69 2.77
C ALA A 49 11.28 -2.39 3.25
N ALA A 50 11.33 -1.32 2.46
CA ALA A 50 10.65 -0.07 2.78
C ALA A 50 9.12 -0.19 2.75
N VAL A 51 8.54 -0.90 1.78
CA VAL A 51 7.09 -1.17 1.79
C VAL A 51 6.70 -2.02 2.99
N ASN A 52 7.50 -3.03 3.34
CA ASN A 52 7.24 -3.85 4.52
C ASN A 52 7.27 -3.01 5.82
N GLU A 53 8.32 -2.21 6.00
CA GLU A 53 8.47 -1.29 7.13
C GLU A 53 7.29 -0.31 7.22
N LEU A 54 6.91 0.31 6.10
CA LEU A 54 5.79 1.26 6.04
C LEU A 54 4.46 0.67 6.52
N PHE A 55 4.24 -0.63 6.30
CA PHE A 55 3.03 -1.33 6.70
C PHE A 55 3.20 -2.16 7.99
N GLY A 56 4.34 -2.03 8.69
CA GLY A 56 4.61 -2.72 9.95
C GLY A 56 4.87 -4.22 9.81
N HIS A 57 5.28 -4.69 8.64
CA HIS A 57 5.64 -6.09 8.41
C HIS A 57 7.14 -6.30 8.62
N MET A 58 7.50 -7.14 9.59
CA MET A 58 8.87 -7.62 9.74
C MET A 58 9.04 -8.93 8.95
N PRO A 59 10.01 -9.04 8.03
CA PRO A 59 10.30 -10.30 7.37
C PRO A 59 10.68 -11.37 8.40
N ALA A 60 10.09 -12.55 8.32
CA ALA A 60 10.38 -13.66 9.23
C ALA A 60 11.56 -14.54 8.77
N GLU A 61 11.93 -14.46 7.49
CA GLU A 61 12.82 -15.41 6.84
C GLU A 61 14.05 -14.73 6.22
N GLU A 62 15.16 -15.49 6.17
CA GLU A 62 16.36 -15.10 5.45
C GLU A 62 16.20 -15.29 3.93
N PRO A 63 16.86 -14.45 3.09
CA PRO A 63 17.81 -13.40 3.44
C PRO A 63 17.16 -12.04 3.79
N HIS A 64 15.83 -11.96 3.83
CA HIS A 64 15.10 -10.69 3.94
C HIS A 64 15.21 -10.06 5.34
N LEU A 65 15.23 -10.87 6.40
CA LEU A 65 15.42 -10.40 7.77
C LEU A 65 16.79 -9.73 7.95
N SER A 66 17.88 -10.42 7.59
CA SER A 66 19.23 -9.83 7.69
C SER A 66 19.40 -8.59 6.82
N PHE A 67 18.74 -8.53 5.65
CA PHE A 67 18.75 -7.34 4.81
C PHE A 67 18.06 -6.16 5.52
N ALA A 68 16.86 -6.35 6.05
CA ALA A 68 16.11 -5.28 6.73
C ALA A 68 16.89 -4.70 7.91
N LEU A 69 17.52 -5.57 8.73
CA LEU A 69 18.32 -5.14 9.88
C LEU A 69 19.57 -4.35 9.46
N ARG A 70 20.31 -4.85 8.45
CA ARG A 70 21.54 -4.20 7.99
C ARG A 70 21.30 -2.85 7.31
N HIS A 71 20.15 -2.69 6.66
CA HIS A 71 19.81 -1.52 5.87
C HIS A 71 18.72 -0.64 6.52
N ALA A 72 18.47 -0.79 7.83
CA ALA A 72 17.42 -0.07 8.56
C ALA A 72 17.48 1.46 8.34
N ASP A 73 18.67 2.06 8.45
CA ASP A 73 18.85 3.50 8.21
C ASP A 73 18.54 3.90 6.76
N CYS A 74 18.91 3.07 5.79
CA CYS A 74 18.63 3.34 4.38
C CYS A 74 17.12 3.23 4.09
N ILE A 75 16.44 2.26 4.71
CA ILE A 75 14.99 2.11 4.65
C ILE A 75 14.31 3.34 5.24
N GLN A 76 14.71 3.75 6.44
CA GLN A 76 14.15 4.90 7.14
C GLN A 76 14.31 6.19 6.32
N ARG A 77 15.50 6.48 5.78
CA ARG A 77 15.73 7.64 4.90
C ARG A 77 14.85 7.60 3.65
N LEU A 78 14.69 6.43 3.03
CA LEU A 78 13.81 6.28 1.87
C LEU A 78 12.35 6.60 2.22
N LEU A 79 11.88 6.22 3.42
CA LEU A 79 10.53 6.57 3.88
C LEU A 79 10.37 8.07 4.15
N GLU A 80 11.40 8.73 4.68
CA GLU A 80 11.43 10.18 4.90
C GLU A 80 11.40 10.99 3.59
N GLU A 81 11.80 10.38 2.47
CA GLU A 81 11.73 10.99 1.14
C GLU A 81 10.32 10.97 0.53
N ILE A 82 9.41 10.10 1.00
CA ILE A 82 8.07 9.92 0.43
C ILE A 82 7.24 11.21 0.43
N PRO A 83 7.10 11.96 1.54
CA PRO A 83 6.22 13.13 1.59
C PRO A 83 6.62 14.23 0.60
N VAL A 84 7.91 14.31 0.26
CA VAL A 84 8.48 15.36 -0.60
C VAL A 84 8.53 14.91 -2.05
N ASN A 85 9.12 13.73 -2.32
CA ASN A 85 9.43 13.29 -3.67
C ASN A 85 8.32 12.43 -4.30
N LEU A 86 7.43 11.87 -3.46
CA LEU A 86 6.31 11.04 -3.86
C LEU A 86 5.01 11.57 -3.26
N SER A 87 4.87 12.90 -3.18
CA SER A 87 3.72 13.56 -2.55
C SER A 87 2.33 13.11 -3.08
N PRO A 88 2.14 12.74 -4.36
CA PRO A 88 0.87 12.18 -4.83
C PRO A 88 0.49 10.86 -4.15
N LEU A 89 1.45 10.13 -3.57
CA LEU A 89 1.20 8.89 -2.86
C LEU A 89 0.73 9.08 -1.41
N LYS A 90 0.82 10.28 -0.83
CA LYS A 90 0.45 10.49 0.59
C LYS A 90 -0.99 10.07 0.89
N VAL A 91 -1.92 10.47 0.02
CA VAL A 91 -3.35 10.13 0.15
C VAL A 91 -3.59 8.63 0.00
N PRO A 92 -3.16 7.94 -1.08
CA PRO A 92 -3.37 6.50 -1.21
C PRO A 92 -2.65 5.69 -0.12
N ILE A 93 -1.47 6.12 0.35
CA ILE A 93 -0.80 5.49 1.50
C ILE A 93 -1.62 5.68 2.78
N THR A 94 -2.07 6.91 3.06
CA THR A 94 -2.92 7.20 4.23
C THR A 94 -4.15 6.30 4.28
N ASP A 95 -4.83 6.13 3.15
CA ASP A 95 -6.03 5.30 3.04
C ASP A 95 -5.72 3.82 3.23
N ALA A 96 -4.65 3.34 2.61
CA ALA A 96 -4.23 1.94 2.75
C ALA A 96 -3.83 1.60 4.20
N LEU A 97 -3.08 2.49 4.87
CA LEU A 97 -2.70 2.29 6.27
C LEU A 97 -3.89 2.31 7.22
N ARG A 98 -4.84 3.23 7.02
CA ARG A 98 -6.07 3.29 7.83
C ARG A 98 -6.96 2.10 7.60
N MET A 99 -7.09 1.65 6.35
CA MET A 99 -7.85 0.44 6.04
C MET A 99 -7.17 -0.79 6.65
N GLN A 100 -5.84 -0.90 6.59
CA GLN A 100 -5.09 -1.95 7.28
C GLN A 100 -5.40 -1.96 8.77
N CYS A 101 -5.30 -0.81 9.47
CA CYS A 101 -5.58 -0.74 10.89
C CYS A 101 -7.05 -1.06 11.24
N LEU A 102 -8.00 -0.73 10.36
CA LEU A 102 -9.39 -1.12 10.52
C LEU A 102 -9.53 -2.65 10.44
N CYS A 103 -8.97 -3.27 9.40
CA CYS A 103 -8.97 -4.72 9.24
C CYS A 103 -8.27 -5.43 10.40
N ASP A 104 -7.12 -4.93 10.85
CA ASP A 104 -6.37 -5.46 11.99
C ASP A 104 -7.22 -5.44 13.26
N ARG A 105 -7.90 -4.32 13.53
CA ARG A 105 -8.78 -4.19 14.71
C ARG A 105 -9.95 -5.18 14.66
N LEU A 106 -10.55 -5.39 13.49
CA LEU A 106 -11.63 -6.37 13.31
C LEU A 106 -11.14 -7.82 13.56
N GLU A 107 -9.86 -8.07 13.34
CA GLU A 107 -9.20 -9.35 13.64
C GLU A 107 -8.60 -9.42 15.06
N GLY A 108 -8.79 -8.39 15.89
CA GLY A 108 -8.24 -8.32 17.25
C GLY A 108 -6.73 -8.00 17.33
N LYS A 109 -6.14 -7.48 16.26
CA LYS A 109 -4.73 -7.05 16.19
C LYS A 109 -4.61 -5.53 16.43
N ASP A 110 -3.55 -5.11 17.12
CA ASP A 110 -3.19 -3.69 17.27
C ASP A 110 -2.04 -3.32 16.33
N SER A 111 -2.34 -2.43 15.38
CA SER A 111 -1.36 -1.86 14.45
C SER A 111 -1.31 -0.34 14.50
N MET A 112 -1.76 0.29 15.60
CA MET A 112 -1.77 1.74 15.76
C MET A 112 -0.38 2.38 15.65
N ASN A 113 0.68 1.62 15.93
CA ASN A 113 2.05 2.08 15.78
C ASN A 113 2.42 2.39 14.32
N VAL A 114 1.82 1.70 13.36
CA VAL A 114 2.02 1.95 11.92
C VAL A 114 1.52 3.36 11.56
N LEU A 115 0.35 3.76 12.04
CA LEU A 115 -0.18 5.11 11.83
C LEU A 115 0.67 6.17 12.54
N LYS A 116 1.14 5.90 13.76
CA LYS A 116 2.02 6.82 14.49
C LYS A 116 3.34 7.04 13.75
N GLN A 117 3.93 5.99 13.17
CA GLN A 117 5.15 6.09 12.39
C GLN A 117 4.92 6.89 11.10
N ALA A 118 3.86 6.57 10.35
CA ALA A 118 3.51 7.33 9.14
C ALA A 118 3.23 8.82 9.43
N GLN A 119 2.66 9.14 10.60
CA GLN A 119 2.49 10.53 11.05
C GLN A 119 3.85 11.20 11.32
N ARG A 120 4.76 10.56 12.04
CA ARG A 120 6.11 11.11 12.31
C ARG A 120 6.89 11.36 11.02
N LEU A 121 6.73 10.48 10.04
CA LEU A 121 7.32 10.61 8.71
C LEU A 121 6.64 11.69 7.85
N GLY A 122 5.54 12.31 8.29
CA GLY A 122 4.80 13.30 7.49
C GLY A 122 4.03 12.70 6.30
N ILE A 123 3.85 11.39 6.26
CA ILE A 123 3.12 10.65 5.22
C ILE A 123 1.61 10.75 5.47
N LEU A 124 1.19 10.61 6.74
CA LEU A 124 -0.22 10.57 7.12
C LEU A 124 -0.89 11.94 6.93
N VAL A 125 -1.99 11.99 6.17
CA VAL A 125 -2.83 13.19 6.00
C VAL A 125 -3.86 13.23 7.15
N LEU A 126 -3.64 14.10 8.13
CA LEU A 126 -4.37 14.11 9.40
C LEU A 126 -5.84 14.52 9.25
N GLU A 127 -6.12 15.46 8.35
CA GLU A 127 -7.47 16.00 8.08
C GLU A 127 -8.36 15.00 7.36
N ARG A 128 -7.77 13.96 6.76
CA ARG A 128 -8.50 12.90 6.10
C ARG A 128 -9.07 11.95 7.16
N GLU A 129 -10.24 11.37 6.92
CA GLU A 129 -10.81 10.34 7.80
C GLU A 129 -10.43 8.91 7.34
N VAL A 130 -10.90 7.89 8.05
CA VAL A 130 -10.83 6.49 7.57
C VAL A 130 -11.79 6.36 6.39
N PRO A 131 -11.33 5.90 5.20
CA PRO A 131 -12.22 5.79 4.04
C PRO A 131 -13.27 4.72 4.25
N LEU A 132 -14.49 4.96 3.73
CA LEU A 132 -15.50 3.91 3.62
C LEU A 132 -15.01 2.78 2.71
N PRO A 133 -15.40 1.51 2.97
CA PRO A 133 -15.02 0.36 2.15
C PRO A 133 -15.18 0.57 0.63
N ALA A 134 -16.33 1.10 0.19
CA ALA A 134 -16.60 1.34 -1.23
C ALA A 134 -15.68 2.42 -1.85
N SER A 135 -15.39 3.48 -1.09
CA SER A 135 -14.49 4.55 -1.51
C SER A 135 -13.05 4.06 -1.60
N PHE A 136 -12.60 3.27 -0.62
CA PHE A 136 -11.29 2.64 -0.64
C PHE A 136 -11.14 1.70 -1.85
N MET A 137 -12.10 0.81 -2.10
CA MET A 137 -12.04 -0.10 -3.24
C MET A 137 -12.07 0.64 -4.59
N SER A 138 -12.70 1.81 -4.67
CA SER A 138 -12.66 2.66 -5.87
C SER A 138 -11.27 3.28 -6.07
N LEU A 139 -10.62 3.72 -5.00
CA LEU A 139 -9.24 4.19 -5.03
C LEU A 139 -8.28 3.07 -5.45
N VAL A 140 -8.42 1.88 -4.86
CA VAL A 140 -7.63 0.67 -5.22
C VAL A 140 -7.75 0.37 -6.70
N ARG A 141 -8.96 0.35 -7.25
CA ARG A 141 -9.18 0.12 -8.69
C ARG A 141 -8.52 1.19 -9.55
N SER A 142 -8.71 2.46 -9.22
CA SER A 142 -8.14 3.58 -9.98
C SER A 142 -6.61 3.51 -10.04
N TRP A 143 -5.96 3.35 -8.89
CA TRP A 143 -4.50 3.26 -8.81
C TRP A 143 -3.96 1.95 -9.37
N GLY A 144 -4.65 0.83 -9.12
CA GLY A 144 -4.26 -0.48 -9.63
C GLY A 144 -4.28 -0.53 -11.16
N VAL A 145 -5.30 0.05 -11.80
CA VAL A 145 -5.38 0.15 -13.27
C VAL A 145 -4.33 1.12 -13.82
N ALA A 146 -4.21 2.33 -13.24
CA ALA A 146 -3.19 3.30 -13.67
C ALA A 146 -1.76 2.74 -13.54
N SER A 147 -1.55 1.85 -12.58
CA SER A 147 -0.27 1.16 -12.35
C SER A 147 -0.12 -0.14 -13.14
N GLY A 148 -1.13 -0.58 -13.91
CA GLY A 148 -1.10 -1.85 -14.64
C GLY A 148 -1.04 -3.10 -13.76
N ILE A 149 -1.44 -2.99 -12.49
CA ILE A 149 -1.54 -4.11 -11.54
C ILE A 149 -2.89 -4.81 -11.71
N LEU A 150 -3.95 -4.04 -11.96
CA LEU A 150 -5.28 -4.53 -12.25
C LEU A 150 -5.60 -4.31 -13.72
N THR A 151 -6.39 -5.20 -14.30
CA THR A 151 -7.00 -4.99 -15.60
C THR A 151 -8.22 -4.09 -15.45
N ALA A 152 -8.40 -3.13 -16.37
CA ALA A 152 -9.65 -2.41 -16.47
C ALA A 152 -10.71 -3.42 -16.92
N SER A 153 -11.69 -3.73 -16.06
CA SER A 153 -12.88 -4.43 -16.52
C SER A 153 -13.67 -3.49 -17.42
N THR A 154 -13.85 -3.88 -18.68
CA THR A 154 -14.83 -3.26 -19.57
C THR A 154 -16.18 -3.37 -18.88
N PRO A 155 -16.97 -2.28 -18.71
CA PRO A 155 -18.32 -2.42 -18.21
C PRO A 155 -19.06 -3.40 -19.11
N ALA A 156 -19.69 -4.41 -18.52
CA ALA A 156 -20.46 -5.40 -19.26
C ALA A 156 -21.50 -4.65 -20.10
N SER A 157 -21.32 -4.64 -21.42
CA SER A 157 -22.30 -4.12 -22.36
C SER A 157 -23.63 -4.78 -22.04
N THR A 158 -24.63 -3.99 -21.66
CA THR A 158 -26.00 -4.43 -21.51
C THR A 158 -26.54 -4.82 -22.89
N GLN A 159 -26.18 -6.01 -23.38
CA GLN A 159 -26.91 -6.65 -24.47
C GLN A 159 -28.13 -7.32 -23.87
N ASN A 160 -29.23 -6.57 -23.77
CA ASN A 160 -30.59 -7.08 -23.77
C ASN A 160 -31.60 -5.92 -23.85
N LEU A 161 -31.99 -5.56 -25.08
CA LEU A 161 -33.41 -5.53 -25.48
C LEU A 161 -33.51 -5.09 -26.95
N GLN A 162 -33.76 -6.04 -27.85
CA GLN A 162 -34.71 -5.84 -28.94
C GLN A 162 -35.15 -7.22 -29.42
N LYS A 163 -36.25 -7.69 -28.82
CA LYS A 163 -37.21 -8.54 -29.53
C LYS A 163 -37.87 -7.67 -30.59
N SER A 164 -37.84 -8.10 -31.83
CA SER A 164 -38.87 -7.84 -32.85
C SER A 164 -38.81 -8.97 -33.86
#